data_AF-A0A2N2SY16-F1
#
_entry.id   AF-A0A2N2SY16-F1
#
_cell.length_a   1.000
_cell.length_b   1.000
_cell.length_c   1.000
_cell.angle_alpha   90.00
_cell.angle_beta   90.00
_cell.angle_gamma   90.00
#
_symmetry.space_group_name_H-M   'P 1'
#
loop_
_entity.id
_entity.type
_entity.pdbx_description
1 polymer ?
#
loop_
_entity_poly.entity_id
_entity_poly.type
_entity_poly.pdbx_seq_one_letter_code
_entity_poly.pdbx_strand_id
1 'polypeptide(L)'
;MATRSQALSPWLAALWWGSLTTLGALVVPMLFANLPTPAMAGGMAAKLFSAQTWLSTGCGVLLLLIHRPAQVPTQNGRAQAALIFILLGVLLALLSEFAVAPRIVSRENLRLWHSVGSVMFVLQWLCAGVTFWRLSRKDRLT
;
A
#
# COMPACT_ATOMS: atom_id res chain seq x y z
N MET A 1 -11.27 -25.38 -4.05
CA MET A 1 -11.45 -23.91 -3.96
C MET A 1 -10.24 -23.21 -3.33
N ALA A 2 -9.68 -23.72 -2.22
CA ALA A 2 -8.52 -23.15 -1.52
C ALA A 2 -7.26 -22.90 -2.39
N THR A 3 -6.97 -23.78 -3.37
CA THR A 3 -5.82 -23.65 -4.28
C THR A 3 -5.93 -22.46 -5.25
N ARG A 4 -7.14 -22.10 -5.71
CA ARG A 4 -7.33 -20.93 -6.59
C ARG A 4 -7.16 -19.62 -5.83
N SER A 5 -7.64 -19.55 -4.59
CA SER A 5 -7.51 -18.33 -3.75
C SER A 5 -6.05 -18.02 -3.41
N GLN A 6 -5.23 -19.04 -3.16
CA GLN A 6 -3.78 -18.86 -2.91
C GLN A 6 -3.02 -18.38 -4.15
N ALA A 7 -3.45 -18.78 -5.35
CA ALA A 7 -2.85 -18.30 -6.60
C ALA A 7 -3.08 -16.80 -6.84
N LEU A 8 -4.12 -16.20 -6.23
CA LEU A 8 -4.45 -14.77 -6.36
C LEU A 8 -3.60 -13.86 -5.46
N SER A 9 -3.04 -14.38 -4.36
CA SER A 9 -2.24 -13.62 -3.40
C SER A 9 -1.08 -12.83 -4.03
N PRO A 10 -0.19 -13.42 -4.85
CA PRO A 10 0.90 -12.66 -5.47
C PRO A 10 0.39 -11.58 -6.43
N TRP A 11 -0.74 -11.79 -7.11
CA TRP A 11 -1.35 -10.78 -7.99
C TRP A 11 -1.92 -9.60 -7.21
N LEU A 12 -2.59 -9.85 -6.08
CA LEU A 12 -3.08 -8.78 -5.20
C LEU A 12 -1.91 -7.97 -4.62
N ALA A 13 -0.84 -8.64 -4.20
CA ALA A 13 0.35 -7.97 -3.69
C ALA A 13 1.10 -7.19 -4.79
N ALA A 14 1.18 -7.74 -6.01
CA ALA A 14 1.74 -7.05 -7.17
C ALA A 14 0.93 -5.81 -7.54
N LEU A 15 -0.40 -5.90 -7.57
CA LEU A 15 -1.28 -4.76 -7.83
C LEU A 15 -1.09 -3.66 -6.78
N TRP A 16 -1.02 -4.05 -5.51
CA TRP A 16 -0.81 -3.12 -4.41
C TRP A 16 0.54 -2.39 -4.50
N TRP A 17 1.63 -3.15 -4.65
CA TRP A 17 2.98 -2.57 -4.73
C TRP A 17 3.20 -1.78 -6.04
N GLY A 18 2.71 -2.31 -7.16
CA GLY A 18 2.80 -1.69 -8.47
C GLY A 18 2.04 -0.37 -8.54
N SER A 19 0.82 -0.31 -8.00
CA SER A 19 0.03 0.93 -7.96
C SER A 19 0.70 2.03 -7.12
N LEU A 20 1.27 1.70 -5.95
CA LEU A 20 2.07 2.64 -5.16
C LEU A 20 3.27 3.14 -5.97
N THR A 21 4.01 2.22 -6.61
CA THR A 21 5.19 2.56 -7.43
C THR A 21 4.82 3.52 -8.55
N THR A 22 3.78 3.19 -9.33
CA THR A 22 3.29 4.02 -10.43
C THR A 22 2.84 5.39 -9.93
N LEU A 23 2.10 5.45 -8.81
CA LEU A 23 1.62 6.72 -8.27
C LEU A 23 2.77 7.62 -7.84
N GLY A 24 3.69 7.10 -7.02
CA GLY A 24 4.77 7.88 -6.42
C GLY A 24 5.90 8.24 -7.38
N ALA A 25 6.29 7.31 -8.26
CA ALA A 25 7.45 7.50 -9.14
C ALA A 25 7.09 8.13 -10.49
N LEU A 26 5.85 8.00 -10.96
CA LEU A 26 5.45 8.46 -12.29
C LEU A 26 4.30 9.47 -12.25
N VAL A 27 3.16 9.09 -11.70
CA VAL A 27 1.93 9.90 -11.83
C VAL A 27 2.07 11.24 -11.09
N VAL A 28 2.48 11.24 -9.83
CA VAL A 28 2.63 12.49 -9.06
C VAL A 28 3.66 13.44 -9.70
N PRO A 29 4.90 13.00 -10.04
CA PRO A 29 5.84 13.87 -10.77
C PRO A 29 5.27 14.43 -12.07
N MET A 30 4.56 13.61 -12.85
CA MET A 30 3.93 14.06 -14.09
C MET A 30 2.84 15.11 -13.85
N LEU A 31 2.05 15.02 -12.77
CA LEU A 31 1.08 16.06 -12.43
C LEU A 31 1.75 17.41 -12.17
N PHE A 32 2.84 17.42 -11.40
CA PHE A 32 3.57 18.66 -11.08
C PHE A 32 4.35 19.21 -12.27
N ALA A 33 4.77 18.36 -13.21
CA ALA A 33 5.46 18.79 -14.43
C ALA A 33 4.51 19.35 -15.50
N ASN A 34 3.27 18.86 -15.58
CA ASN A 34 2.38 19.13 -16.72
C ASN A 34 1.15 19.99 -16.40
N LEU A 35 0.75 20.13 -15.12
CA LEU A 35 -0.41 20.96 -14.78
C LEU A 35 -0.03 22.44 -14.60
N PRO A 36 -0.95 23.39 -14.90
CA PRO A 36 -0.64 24.81 -14.94
C PRO A 36 -0.14 25.41 -13.62
N THR A 37 -0.54 24.84 -12.47
CA THR A 37 -0.10 25.34 -11.17
C THR A 37 0.15 24.20 -10.17
N PRO A 38 1.07 24.38 -9.20
CA PRO A 38 1.30 23.42 -8.12
C PRO A 38 0.05 23.15 -7.26
N ALA A 39 -0.84 24.14 -7.12
CA ALA A 39 -2.09 23.98 -6.38
C ALA A 39 -3.06 23.01 -7.08
N MET A 40 -3.19 23.11 -8.41
CA MET A 40 -3.97 22.15 -9.20
C MET A 40 -3.37 20.75 -9.14
N ALA A 41 -2.05 20.64 -9.26
CA ALA A 41 -1.34 19.36 -9.15
C ALA A 41 -1.53 18.71 -7.77
N GLY A 42 -1.34 19.48 -6.69
CA GLY A 42 -1.55 19.01 -5.32
C GLY A 42 -2.98 18.57 -5.06
N GLY A 43 -3.98 19.31 -5.56
CA GLY A 43 -5.40 18.93 -5.45
C GLY A 43 -5.73 17.63 -6.19
N MET A 44 -5.19 17.42 -7.39
CA MET A 44 -5.35 16.15 -8.11
C MET A 44 -4.59 15.00 -7.42
N ALA A 45 -3.37 15.25 -6.96
CA ALA A 45 -2.57 14.28 -6.21
C ALA A 45 -3.33 13.78 -4.97
N ALA A 46 -3.96 14.68 -4.21
CA ALA A 46 -4.77 14.29 -3.04
C ALA A 46 -5.90 13.32 -3.40
N LYS A 47 -6.63 13.54 -4.50
CA LYS A 47 -7.67 12.62 -4.98
C LYS A 47 -7.10 11.25 -5.37
N LEU A 48 -5.94 11.23 -6.04
CA LEU A 48 -5.28 9.99 -6.44
C LEU A 48 -4.73 9.21 -5.24
N PHE A 49 -4.18 9.90 -4.23
CA PHE A 49 -3.77 9.27 -2.98
C PHE A 49 -4.96 8.67 -2.23
N SER A 50 -6.12 9.32 -2.22
CA SER A 50 -7.35 8.75 -1.65
C SER A 50 -7.78 7.47 -2.38
N ALA A 51 -7.81 7.49 -3.72
CA ALA A 51 -8.07 6.29 -4.52
C ALA A 51 -7.05 5.17 -4.23
N GLN A 52 -5.76 5.54 -4.08
CA GLN A 52 -4.69 4.62 -3.73
C GLN A 52 -4.84 4.03 -2.33
N THR A 53 -5.34 4.80 -1.36
CA THR A 53 -5.68 4.30 -0.02
C THR A 53 -6.72 3.20 -0.10
N TRP A 54 -7.80 3.42 -0.87
CA TRP A 54 -8.86 2.41 -1.02
C TRP A 54 -8.39 1.17 -1.76
N LEU A 55 -7.58 1.34 -2.82
CA LEU A 55 -6.95 0.20 -3.51
C LEU A 55 -6.04 -0.59 -2.55
N SER A 56 -5.18 0.10 -1.81
CA SER A 56 -4.27 -0.51 -0.83
C SER A 56 -5.03 -1.26 0.27
N THR A 57 -6.08 -0.64 0.81
CA THR A 57 -6.94 -1.23 1.83
C THR A 57 -7.68 -2.45 1.29
N GLY A 58 -8.26 -2.37 0.09
CA GLY A 58 -8.93 -3.49 -0.57
C GLY A 58 -7.98 -4.67 -0.80
N CYS A 59 -6.81 -4.44 -1.38
CA CYS A 59 -5.80 -5.48 -1.56
C CYS A 59 -5.36 -6.09 -0.22
N GLY A 60 -5.05 -5.26 0.78
CA GLY A 60 -4.61 -5.71 2.09
C GLY A 60 -5.67 -6.54 2.82
N VAL A 61 -6.93 -6.08 2.85
CA VAL A 61 -8.03 -6.81 3.47
C VAL A 61 -8.26 -8.16 2.76
N LEU A 62 -8.26 -8.20 1.43
CA LEU A 62 -8.40 -9.47 0.70
C LEU A 62 -7.25 -10.43 1.01
N LEU A 63 -6.02 -9.95 1.10
CA LEU A 63 -4.87 -10.76 1.51
C LEU A 63 -5.02 -11.31 2.94
N LEU A 64 -5.50 -10.49 3.88
CA LEU A 64 -5.79 -10.93 5.25
C LEU A 64 -6.89 -12.00 5.29
N LEU A 65 -7.93 -11.88 4.45
CA LEU A 65 -9.00 -12.87 4.34
C LEU A 65 -8.50 -14.20 3.77
N ILE A 66 -7.61 -14.16 2.78
CA ILE A 66 -7.02 -15.36 2.17
C ILE A 66 -6.05 -16.07 3.12
N HIS A 67 -5.31 -15.31 3.93
CA HIS A 67 -4.27 -15.82 4.83
C HIS A 67 -4.67 -15.84 6.31
N ARG A 68 -5.98 -15.90 6.62
CA ARG A 68 -6.46 -15.99 8.00
C ARG A 68 -5.76 -17.15 8.73
N PRO A 69 -5.21 -16.91 9.94
CA PRO A 69 -4.57 -17.97 10.70
C PRO A 69 -5.60 -19.07 11.00
N ALA A 70 -5.32 -20.30 10.59
CA ALA A 70 -6.08 -21.45 11.03
C ALA A 70 -5.86 -21.63 12.55
N GLN A 71 -6.88 -22.10 13.28
CA GLN A 71 -6.81 -22.33 14.72
C GLN A 71 -5.76 -23.40 15.10
N VAL A 72 -5.27 -24.17 14.13
CA VAL A 72 -4.17 -25.11 14.30
C VAL A 72 -2.87 -24.43 13.82
N PRO A 73 -1.85 -24.27 14.68
CA PRO A 73 -0.58 -23.66 14.30
C PRO A 73 0.14 -24.58 13.33
N THR A 74 -0.10 -24.39 12.04
CA THR A 74 0.71 -24.98 10.98
C THR A 74 1.99 -24.16 10.83
N GLN A 75 3.12 -24.84 10.65
CA GLN A 75 4.50 -24.31 10.70
C GLN A 75 4.86 -23.32 9.57
N ASN A 76 3.89 -22.62 8.98
CA ASN A 76 4.12 -21.67 7.90
C ASN A 76 4.46 -20.27 8.44
N GLY A 77 5.57 -20.15 9.18
CA GLY A 77 6.06 -18.88 9.74
C GLY A 77 6.26 -17.76 8.71
N ARG A 78 6.41 -18.10 7.43
CA ARG A 78 6.49 -17.12 6.33
C ARG A 78 5.17 -16.40 6.05
N ALA A 79 4.05 -17.12 6.07
CA ALA A 79 2.72 -16.54 5.87
C ALA A 79 2.36 -15.63 7.04
N GLN A 80 2.68 -16.06 8.26
CA GLN A 80 2.42 -15.28 9.47
C GLN A 80 3.25 -13.99 9.54
N ALA A 81 4.52 -14.04 9.09
CA ALA A 81 5.34 -12.84 9.00
C ALA A 81 4.86 -11.86 7.90
N ALA A 82 4.23 -12.34 6.81
CA ALA A 82 3.63 -11.47 5.81
C ALA A 82 2.40 -10.71 6.35
N LEU A 83 1.62 -11.31 7.26
CA LEU A 83 0.45 -10.68 7.89
C LEU A 83 0.79 -9.36 8.60
N ILE A 84 1.96 -9.30 9.27
CA ILE A 84 2.39 -8.08 9.97
C ILE A 84 2.59 -6.93 8.98
N PHE A 85 3.25 -7.19 7.85
CA PHE A 85 3.46 -6.18 6.81
C PHE A 85 2.15 -5.77 6.14
N ILE A 86 1.21 -6.71 5.93
CA ILE A 86 -0.11 -6.39 5.38
C ILE A 86 -0.88 -5.47 6.35
N LEU A 87 -0.96 -5.84 7.64
CA LEU A 87 -1.65 -5.04 8.65
C LEU A 87 -1.03 -3.65 8.79
N LEU A 88 0.30 -3.58 8.89
CA LEU A 88 1.01 -2.31 8.98
C LEU A 88 0.78 -1.44 7.74
N GLY A 89 0.84 -2.02 6.54
CA GLY A 89 0.59 -1.30 5.29
C GLY A 89 -0.83 -0.76 5.18
N VAL A 90 -1.84 -1.52 5.60
CA VAL A 90 -3.24 -1.06 5.65
C VAL A 90 -3.40 0.06 6.69
N LEU A 91 -2.81 -0.09 7.87
CA LEU A 91 -2.84 0.93 8.91
C LEU A 91 -2.21 2.25 8.43
N LEU A 92 -1.05 2.18 7.76
CA LEU A 92 -0.38 3.34 7.18
C LEU A 92 -1.25 4.02 6.11
N ALA A 93 -1.94 3.24 5.26
CA ALA A 93 -2.84 3.79 4.25
C ALA A 93 -4.00 4.58 4.89
N LEU A 94 -4.65 3.99 5.89
CA LEU A 94 -5.77 4.63 6.60
C LEU A 94 -5.33 5.87 7.39
N LEU A 95 -4.19 5.80 8.09
CA LEU A 95 -3.64 6.98 8.78
C LEU A 95 -3.25 8.08 7.78
N SER A 96 -2.73 7.72 6.60
CA SER A 96 -2.41 8.70 5.57
C SER A 96 -3.66 9.43 5.09
N GLU A 97 -4.76 8.71 4.87
CA GLU A 97 -6.03 9.28 4.42
C GLU A 97 -6.74 10.11 5.49
N PHE A 98 -6.86 9.60 6.71
CA PHE A 98 -7.70 10.22 7.74
C PHE A 98 -6.95 11.17 8.67
N ALA A 99 -5.64 11.01 8.82
CA ALA A 99 -4.83 11.89 9.68
C ALA A 99 -3.95 12.85 8.88
N VAL A 100 -3.24 12.38 7.85
CA VAL A 100 -2.24 13.20 7.16
C VAL A 100 -2.86 14.07 6.06
N ALA A 101 -3.67 13.49 5.19
CA ALA A 101 -4.23 14.18 4.03
C ALA A 101 -5.05 15.43 4.39
N PRO A 102 -5.94 15.44 5.40
CA PRO A 102 -6.70 16.64 5.75
C PRO A 102 -5.82 17.82 6.14
N ARG A 103 -4.68 17.55 6.79
CA ARG A 103 -3.73 18.57 7.27
C ARG A 103 -2.84 19.11 6.15
N ILE A 104 -2.47 18.25 5.19
CA ILE A 104 -1.80 18.69 3.96
C ILE A 104 -2.73 19.59 3.14
N VAL A 105 -3.99 19.17 2.98
CA VAL A 105 -4.99 19.91 2.18
C VAL A 105 -5.35 21.25 2.82
N SER A 106 -5.49 21.30 4.15
CA SER A 106 -5.70 22.55 4.89
C SER A 106 -4.45 23.45 4.96
N ARG A 107 -3.30 22.96 4.46
CA ARG A 107 -1.99 23.62 4.53
C ARG A 107 -1.51 23.92 5.95
N GLU A 108 -2.04 23.21 6.94
CA GLU A 108 -1.54 23.25 8.31
C GLU A 108 -0.10 22.75 8.31
N ASN A 109 0.88 23.56 8.75
CA ASN A 109 2.30 23.17 8.84
C ASN A 109 2.78 22.31 7.66
N LEU A 110 2.53 22.76 6.42
CA LEU A 110 2.61 21.94 5.21
C LEU A 110 3.92 21.14 5.10
N ARG A 111 5.06 21.74 5.45
CA ARG A 111 6.37 21.07 5.41
C ARG A 111 6.42 19.83 6.31
N LEU A 112 5.88 19.93 7.52
CA LEU A 112 5.83 18.82 8.48
C LEU A 112 4.93 17.71 7.96
N TRP A 113 3.66 18.03 7.67
CA TRP A 113 2.67 17.02 7.28
C TRP A 113 2.97 16.39 5.93
N HIS A 114 3.55 17.14 4.98
CA HIS A 114 4.05 16.56 3.74
C HIS A 114 5.19 15.57 3.98
N SER A 115 6.15 15.93 4.85
CA SER A 115 7.27 15.04 5.20
C SER A 115 6.79 13.76 5.90
N VAL A 116 5.85 13.89 6.85
CA VAL A 116 5.20 12.74 7.50
C VAL A 116 4.49 11.86 6.47
N GLY A 117 3.73 12.45 5.55
CA GLY A 117 3.07 11.74 4.47
C GLY A 117 4.04 10.99 3.55
N SER A 118 5.16 11.62 3.15
CA SER A 118 6.19 10.97 2.34
C SER A 118 6.81 9.77 3.06
N VAL A 119 7.12 9.89 4.35
CA VAL A 119 7.66 8.78 5.15
C VAL A 119 6.65 7.64 5.24
N MET A 120 5.39 7.95 5.57
CA MET A 120 4.33 6.93 5.66
C MET A 120 4.10 6.21 4.33
N PHE A 121 4.12 6.95 3.22
CA PHE A 121 4.00 6.39 1.87
C PHE A 121 5.16 5.43 1.56
N VAL A 122 6.41 5.81 1.86
CA VAL A 122 7.58 4.94 1.66
C VAL A 122 7.50 3.69 2.53
N LEU A 123 7.10 3.82 3.80
CA LEU A 123 6.92 2.68 4.70
C LEU A 123 5.83 1.72 4.18
N GLN A 124 4.72 2.26 3.68
CA GLN A 124 3.64 1.47 3.09
C GLN A 124 4.12 0.78 1.80
N TRP A 125 4.89 1.47 0.95
CA TRP A 125 5.50 0.90 -0.24
C TRP A 125 6.45 -0.26 0.10
N LEU A 126 7.27 -0.11 1.14
CA LEU A 126 8.13 -1.20 1.65
C LEU A 126 7.30 -2.38 2.16
N CYS A 127 6.22 -2.13 2.92
CA CYS A 127 5.33 -3.19 3.39
C CYS A 127 4.71 -3.98 2.23
N ALA A 128 4.22 -3.28 1.20
CA ALA A 128 3.67 -3.91 0.01
C ALA A 128 4.74 -4.69 -0.77
N GLY A 129 5.94 -4.13 -0.94
CA GLY A 129 7.06 -4.79 -1.62
C GLY A 129 7.53 -6.05 -0.90
N VAL A 130 7.67 -6.01 0.43
CA VAL A 130 8.02 -7.18 1.24
C VAL A 130 6.93 -8.24 1.16
N THR A 131 5.66 -7.84 1.20
CA THR A 131 4.52 -8.74 1.04
C THR A 131 4.56 -9.43 -0.32
N PHE A 132 4.74 -8.67 -1.40
CA PHE A 132 4.85 -9.21 -2.76
C PHE A 132 6.03 -10.17 -2.90
N TRP A 133 7.21 -9.81 -2.40
CA TRP A 133 8.40 -10.66 -2.43
C TRP A 133 8.20 -11.99 -1.71
N ARG A 134 7.55 -11.97 -0.55
CA ARG A 134 7.28 -13.19 0.24
C ARG A 134 6.26 -14.09 -0.44
N LEU A 135 5.24 -13.52 -1.08
CA LEU A 135 4.17 -14.27 -1.74
C LEU A 135 4.53 -14.75 -3.16
N SER A 136 5.55 -14.15 -3.79
CA SER A 136 6.03 -14.54 -5.13
C SER A 136 7.14 -15.60 -5.12
N ARG A 137 7.85 -15.77 -4.00
CA ARG A 137 8.85 -16.84 -3.85
C ARG A 137 8.16 -18.21 -3.81
N LYS A 138 8.28 -18.96 -4.91
CA LYS A 138 7.95 -20.39 -4.95
C LYS A 138 8.88 -21.13 -3.99
N ASP A 139 8.33 -22.01 -3.13
CA ASP A 139 9.16 -22.91 -2.33
C ASP A 139 10.01 -23.73 -3.29
N ARG A 140 11.32 -23.45 -3.26
CA ARG A 140 12.32 -24.14 -4.07
C ARG A 140 12.57 -25.48 -3.39
N LEU A 141 11.63 -26.40 -3.52
CA LEU A 141 11.82 -27.81 -3.22
C LEU A 141 12.41 -28.44 -4.49
N THR A 142 13.73 -28.36 -4.59
CA THR A 142 14.57 -29.42 -5.16
C THR A 142 14.62 -30.59 -4.19
#